data_AF-G7USA2-F1
#
_entry.id   AF-G7USA2-F1
#
_cell.length_a   1.000
_cell.length_b   1.000
_cell.length_c   1.000
_cell.angle_alpha   90.00
_cell.angle_beta   90.00
_cell.angle_gamma   90.00
#
_symmetry.space_group_name_H-M   'P 1'
#
loop_
_entity.id
_entity.type
_entity.pdbx_description
1 polymer ?
#
loop_
_entity_poly.entity_id
_entity_poly.type
_entity_poly.pdbx_seq_one_letter_code
_entity_poly.pdbx_strand_id
1 'polypeptide(L)'
;MTDLKFKLVIEQDGKDVHSEELGCAQVEAIASAYGRWGEGMPSKALIEFLSMYPSSEVRGKMANFGDLGNDVFERLAKDTSPSVIRELFDNDYFKSWVSTDQVIEYINSSDLETVRAIAGRAEALSDPQKVCNALLVHKDPEVRRALAGNSAAPKTVLKKLSKDADFCVRSAALRQLESN
;
A
#
# COMPACT_ATOMS: atom_id res chain seq x y z
N MET A 1 2.21 15.59 -18.43
CA MET A 1 2.30 15.86 -16.99
C MET A 1 1.69 17.23 -16.74
N THR A 2 0.78 17.33 -15.78
CA THR A 2 0.19 18.61 -15.37
C THR A 2 1.23 19.39 -14.58
N ASP A 3 1.45 20.67 -14.91
CA ASP A 3 2.32 21.58 -14.16
C ASP A 3 1.61 22.00 -12.86
N LEU A 4 1.71 21.15 -11.83
CA LEU A 4 1.08 21.37 -10.53
C LEU A 4 2.02 22.15 -9.61
N LYS A 5 1.55 23.28 -9.10
CA LYS A 5 2.27 24.11 -8.13
C LYS A 5 1.48 24.20 -6.82
N PHE A 6 2.14 23.86 -5.73
CA PHE A 6 1.59 23.99 -4.39
C PHE A 6 2.07 25.31 -3.81
N LYS A 7 1.15 26.13 -3.30
CA LYS A 7 1.48 27.40 -2.67
C LYS A 7 0.95 27.45 -1.25
N LEU A 8 1.79 27.93 -0.33
CA LEU A 8 1.34 28.37 0.98
C LEU A 8 0.81 29.80 0.83
N VAL A 9 -0.37 30.06 1.37
CA VAL A 9 -0.96 31.40 1.42
C VAL A 9 -1.16 31.76 2.88
N ILE A 10 -0.68 32.95 3.27
CA ILE A 10 -0.88 33.50 4.61
C ILE A 10 -1.94 34.59 4.48
N GLU A 11 -3.04 34.41 5.20
CA GLU A 11 -4.14 35.36 5.25
C GLU A 11 -4.11 36.14 6.58
N GLN A 12 -4.25 37.46 6.49
CA GLN A 12 -4.41 38.35 7.65
C GLN A 12 -5.60 39.28 7.38
N ASP A 13 -6.56 39.31 8.30
CA ASP A 13 -7.79 40.11 8.21
C ASP A 13 -8.61 39.89 6.93
N GLY A 14 -8.76 38.63 6.49
CA GLY A 14 -9.54 38.29 5.29
C GLY A 14 -8.80 38.53 3.98
N LYS A 15 -7.49 38.82 4.02
CA LYS A 15 -6.68 39.16 2.85
C LYS A 15 -5.41 38.33 2.79
N ASP A 16 -5.11 37.80 1.61
CA ASP A 16 -3.82 37.18 1.31
C ASP A 16 -2.71 38.24 1.41
N VAL A 17 -1.87 38.13 2.44
CA VAL A 17 -0.74 39.05 2.67
C VAL A 17 0.59 38.49 2.18
N HIS A 18 0.69 37.17 2.02
CA HIS A 18 1.88 36.50 1.51
C HIS A 18 1.53 35.20 0.80
N SER A 19 2.30 34.85 -0.23
CA SER A 19 2.25 33.54 -0.87
C SER A 19 3.64 33.07 -1.27
N GLU A 20 3.94 31.81 -0.96
CA GLU A 20 5.20 31.15 -1.28
C GLU A 20 4.93 29.84 -2.02
N GLU A 21 5.72 29.54 -3.05
CA GLU A 21 5.68 28.25 -3.74
C GLU A 21 6.44 27.21 -2.92
N LEU A 22 5.79 26.07 -2.66
CA LEU A 22 6.34 24.98 -1.87
C LEU A 22 7.12 24.01 -2.75
N GLY A 23 8.38 23.77 -2.39
CA GLY A 23 9.21 22.73 -2.97
C GLY A 23 8.84 21.33 -2.49
N CYS A 24 9.46 20.32 -3.12
CA CYS A 24 9.18 18.90 -2.87
C CYS A 24 9.24 18.53 -1.39
N ALA A 25 10.31 18.92 -0.68
CA ALA A 25 10.49 18.59 0.73
C ALA A 25 9.41 19.23 1.63
N GLN A 26 8.93 20.44 1.30
CA GLN A 26 7.86 21.09 2.05
C GLN A 26 6.52 20.39 1.80
N VAL A 27 6.22 20.03 0.54
CA VAL A 27 5.00 19.27 0.19
C VAL A 27 5.02 17.88 0.84
N GLU A 28 6.17 17.20 0.84
CA GLU A 28 6.36 15.91 1.53
C GLU A 28 6.16 16.02 3.03
N ALA A 29 6.69 17.08 3.66
CA ALA A 29 6.50 17.33 5.09
C ALA A 29 5.03 17.53 5.43
N ILE A 30 4.28 18.29 4.62
CA ILE A 30 2.83 18.50 4.78
C ILE A 30 2.08 17.18 4.57
N ALA A 31 2.36 16.46 3.48
CA ALA A 31 1.75 15.17 3.19
C ALA A 31 1.97 14.17 4.34
N SER A 32 3.16 14.21 4.95
CA SER A 32 3.55 13.35 6.06
C SER A 32 3.06 13.80 7.43
N ALA A 33 2.46 14.99 7.53
CA ALA A 33 1.81 15.46 8.76
C ALA A 33 0.41 14.85 8.92
N TYR A 34 -0.27 14.58 7.80
CA TYR A 34 -1.56 13.91 7.80
C TYR A 34 -1.46 12.52 8.44
N GLY A 35 -2.38 12.22 9.37
CA GLY A 35 -2.42 10.95 10.11
C GLY A 35 -1.56 10.90 11.37
N ARG A 36 -0.60 11.83 11.58
CA ARG A 36 0.20 11.86 12.83
C ARG A 36 -0.39 12.70 13.95
N TRP A 37 -1.24 13.67 13.63
CA TRP A 37 -1.63 14.70 14.61
C TRP A 37 -3.09 14.62 15.06
N GLY A 38 -3.86 13.60 14.66
CA GLY A 38 -5.27 13.48 15.05
C GLY A 38 -6.18 14.62 14.57
N GLU A 39 -5.63 15.59 13.83
CA GLU A 39 -6.32 16.76 13.30
C GLU A 39 -6.30 16.74 11.77
N GLY A 40 -7.50 16.93 11.19
CA GLY A 40 -7.76 17.25 9.80
C GLY A 40 -7.32 16.19 8.78
N MET A 41 -8.27 15.38 8.30
CA MET A 41 -8.05 14.70 7.02
C MET A 41 -7.86 15.78 5.93
N PRO A 42 -6.89 15.64 5.01
CA PRO A 42 -6.78 16.50 3.85
C PRO A 42 -8.12 16.48 3.10
N SER A 43 -8.50 17.63 2.56
CA SER A 43 -9.71 17.71 1.75
C SER A 43 -9.59 16.76 0.55
N LYS A 44 -10.73 16.28 0.03
CA LYS A 44 -10.75 15.42 -1.15
C LYS A 44 -9.95 16.01 -2.32
N ALA A 45 -10.10 17.33 -2.54
CA ALA A 45 -9.34 18.04 -3.57
C ALA A 45 -7.82 17.98 -3.32
N LEU A 46 -7.39 18.14 -2.07
CA LEU A 46 -5.96 18.05 -1.74
C LEU A 46 -5.42 16.63 -1.94
N ILE A 47 -6.17 15.60 -1.57
CA ILE A 47 -5.83 14.19 -1.85
C ILE A 47 -5.65 13.96 -3.34
N GLU A 48 -6.59 14.45 -4.17
CA GLU A 48 -6.53 14.31 -5.62
C GLU A 48 -5.25 14.92 -6.19
N PHE A 49 -4.90 16.15 -5.80
CA PHE A 49 -3.70 16.82 -6.28
C PHE A 49 -2.40 16.19 -5.76
N LEU A 50 -2.33 15.82 -4.48
CA LEU A 50 -1.14 15.16 -3.91
C LEU A 50 -0.92 13.78 -4.52
N SER A 51 -1.99 13.07 -4.89
CA SER A 51 -1.91 11.79 -5.61
C SER A 51 -1.44 11.91 -7.06
N MET A 52 -1.34 13.14 -7.59
CA MET A 52 -0.77 13.46 -8.89
C MET A 52 0.63 14.08 -8.79
N TYR A 53 1.15 14.25 -7.57
CA TYR A 53 2.41 14.94 -7.34
C TYR A 53 3.60 14.15 -7.92
N PRO A 54 4.63 14.81 -8.50
CA PRO A 54 5.74 14.10 -9.15
C PRO A 54 6.53 13.17 -8.22
N SER A 55 6.67 13.51 -6.94
CA SER A 55 7.35 12.66 -5.96
C SER A 55 6.51 11.42 -5.61
N SER A 56 7.08 10.23 -5.79
CA SER A 56 6.44 8.98 -5.38
C SER A 56 6.32 8.86 -3.86
N GLU A 57 7.14 9.58 -3.09
CA GLU A 57 7.02 9.63 -1.64
C GLU A 57 5.71 10.32 -1.23
N VAL A 58 5.40 11.47 -1.83
CA VAL A 58 4.10 12.16 -1.60
C VAL A 58 2.92 11.27 -1.97
N ARG A 59 2.97 10.65 -3.17
CA ARG A 59 1.88 9.77 -3.62
C ARG A 59 1.72 8.55 -2.71
N GLY A 60 2.82 7.97 -2.23
CA GLY A 60 2.82 6.86 -1.28
C GLY A 60 2.20 7.23 0.06
N LYS A 61 2.45 8.44 0.58
CA LYS A 61 1.76 8.92 1.79
C LYS A 61 0.25 9.03 1.60
N MET A 62 -0.20 9.45 0.42
CA MET A 62 -1.62 9.50 0.11
C MET A 62 -2.22 8.12 -0.11
N ALA A 63 -1.49 7.17 -0.67
CA ALA A 63 -1.98 5.81 -0.93
C ALA A 63 -2.53 5.10 0.33
N ASN A 64 -1.94 5.34 1.50
CA ASN A 64 -2.37 4.78 2.79
C ASN A 64 -3.53 5.58 3.43
N PHE A 65 -4.07 6.60 2.77
CA PHE A 65 -4.95 7.56 3.42
C PHE A 65 -6.44 7.27 3.21
N GLY A 66 -7.08 6.53 4.13
CA GLY A 66 -8.53 6.40 4.19
C GLY A 66 -9.21 6.02 2.85
N ASP A 67 -10.45 6.45 2.64
CA ASP A 67 -11.13 6.30 1.35
C ASP A 67 -10.67 7.39 0.37
N LEU A 68 -9.93 6.99 -0.66
CA LEU A 68 -9.42 7.89 -1.70
C LEU A 68 -10.43 8.10 -2.84
N GLY A 69 -11.50 7.30 -2.89
CA GLY A 69 -12.42 7.23 -4.01
C GLY A 69 -11.84 6.54 -5.25
N ASN A 70 -12.75 6.05 -6.10
CA ASN A 70 -12.41 5.21 -7.27
C ASN A 70 -11.38 5.86 -8.19
N ASP A 71 -11.53 7.14 -8.55
CA ASP A 71 -10.65 7.80 -9.52
C ASP A 71 -9.18 7.87 -9.03
N VAL A 72 -8.99 8.07 -7.72
CA VAL A 72 -7.65 8.11 -7.13
C VAL A 72 -7.09 6.70 -6.98
N PHE A 73 -7.90 5.72 -6.56
CA PHE A 73 -7.47 4.32 -6.53
C PHE A 73 -7.07 3.82 -7.91
N GLU A 74 -7.86 4.08 -8.95
CA GLU A 74 -7.54 3.69 -10.34
C GLU A 74 -6.21 4.29 -10.82
N ARG A 75 -5.92 5.52 -10.41
CA ARG A 75 -4.68 6.21 -10.75
C ARG A 75 -3.50 5.57 -10.03
N LEU A 76 -3.56 5.46 -8.70
CA LEU A 76 -2.46 4.96 -7.89
C LEU A 76 -2.22 3.46 -8.08
N ALA A 77 -3.26 2.68 -8.43
CA ALA A 77 -3.12 1.28 -8.82
C ALA A 77 -2.23 1.12 -10.06
N LYS A 78 -2.21 2.11 -10.94
CA LYS A 78 -1.37 2.14 -12.16
C LYS A 78 -0.07 2.91 -11.95
N ASP A 79 0.29 3.23 -10.70
CA ASP A 79 1.52 3.97 -10.40
C ASP A 79 2.75 3.18 -10.83
N THR A 80 3.76 3.89 -11.33
CA THR A 80 5.02 3.28 -11.75
C THR A 80 5.95 2.98 -10.59
N SER A 81 5.73 3.60 -9.42
CA SER A 81 6.54 3.42 -8.24
C SER A 81 6.01 2.26 -7.39
N PRO A 82 6.79 1.18 -7.19
CA PRO A 82 6.34 0.05 -6.40
C PRO A 82 6.09 0.40 -4.93
N SER A 83 6.78 1.42 -4.40
CA SER A 83 6.49 1.96 -3.07
C SER A 83 5.03 2.43 -2.95
N VAL A 84 4.47 3.08 -3.96
CA VAL A 84 3.09 3.59 -3.93
C VAL A 84 2.11 2.42 -3.91
N ILE A 85 2.34 1.41 -4.75
CA ILE A 85 1.52 0.19 -4.79
C ILE A 85 1.60 -0.55 -3.45
N ARG A 86 2.79 -0.67 -2.86
CA ARG A 86 2.98 -1.26 -1.53
C ARG A 86 2.18 -0.51 -0.46
N GLU A 87 2.22 0.82 -0.45
CA GLU A 87 1.43 1.62 0.50
C GLU A 87 -0.09 1.49 0.26
N LEU A 88 -0.55 1.27 -0.97
CA LEU A 88 -1.97 0.98 -1.24
C LEU A 88 -2.43 -0.30 -0.55
N PHE A 89 -1.59 -1.34 -0.48
CA PHE A 89 -1.95 -2.58 0.23
C PHE A 89 -2.04 -2.40 1.76
N ASP A 90 -1.58 -1.28 2.30
CA ASP A 90 -1.77 -0.91 3.71
C ASP A 90 -3.11 -0.21 3.94
N ASN A 91 -3.77 0.26 2.87
CA ASN A 91 -5.05 0.93 2.93
C ASN A 91 -6.23 -0.07 2.93
N ASP A 92 -7.05 -0.04 3.98
CA ASP A 92 -8.22 -0.92 4.14
C ASP A 92 -9.29 -0.74 3.05
N TYR A 93 -9.49 0.49 2.60
CA TYR A 93 -10.44 0.80 1.54
C TYR A 93 -9.93 0.29 0.18
N PHE A 94 -8.63 0.44 -0.09
CA PHE A 94 -8.03 -0.13 -1.29
C PHE A 94 -8.14 -1.65 -1.33
N LYS A 95 -7.82 -2.35 -0.23
CA LYS A 95 -7.93 -3.83 -0.15
C LYS A 95 -9.33 -4.34 -0.46
N SER A 96 -10.36 -3.56 -0.11
CA SER A 96 -11.76 -3.85 -0.42
C SER A 96 -12.14 -3.49 -1.86
N TRP A 97 -11.50 -2.46 -2.42
CA TRP A 97 -11.75 -1.94 -3.77
C TRP A 97 -11.08 -2.77 -4.87
N VAL A 98 -9.84 -3.22 -4.64
CA VAL A 98 -9.03 -3.91 -5.64
C VAL A 98 -9.60 -5.29 -5.95
N SER A 99 -9.67 -5.64 -7.24
CA SER A 99 -10.15 -6.95 -7.66
C SER A 99 -9.10 -8.03 -7.40
N THR A 100 -9.56 -9.25 -7.12
CA THR A 100 -8.65 -10.39 -6.93
C THR A 100 -7.75 -10.65 -8.15
N ASP A 101 -8.25 -10.41 -9.36
CA ASP A 101 -7.46 -10.63 -10.57
C ASP A 101 -6.33 -9.58 -10.72
N GLN A 102 -6.58 -8.32 -10.34
CA GLN A 102 -5.52 -7.31 -10.24
C GLN A 102 -4.49 -7.64 -9.16
N VAL A 103 -4.93 -8.15 -8.00
CA VAL A 103 -3.98 -8.64 -6.97
C VAL A 103 -3.07 -9.74 -7.53
N ILE A 104 -3.64 -10.68 -8.28
CA ILE A 104 -2.86 -11.76 -8.91
C ILE A 104 -1.90 -11.19 -9.97
N GLU A 105 -2.31 -10.17 -10.72
CA GLU A 105 -1.42 -9.45 -11.63
C GLU A 105 -0.23 -8.81 -10.90
N TYR A 106 -0.46 -8.12 -9.77
CA TYR A 106 0.62 -7.58 -8.94
C TYR A 106 1.56 -8.68 -8.43
N ILE A 107 1.03 -9.81 -7.94
CA ILE A 107 1.83 -10.96 -7.49
C ILE A 107 2.78 -11.46 -8.58
N ASN A 108 2.36 -11.40 -9.84
CA ASN A 108 3.14 -11.93 -10.96
C ASN A 108 4.12 -10.91 -11.58
N SER A 109 3.89 -9.62 -11.39
CA SER A 109 4.59 -8.55 -12.13
C SER A 109 5.31 -7.53 -11.27
N SER A 110 4.98 -7.41 -9.99
CA SER A 110 5.59 -6.42 -9.08
C SER A 110 6.95 -6.89 -8.54
N ASP A 111 7.66 -5.97 -7.90
CA ASP A 111 8.88 -6.30 -7.19
C ASP A 111 8.60 -7.15 -5.94
N LEU A 112 9.63 -7.83 -5.44
CA LEU A 112 9.50 -8.76 -4.32
C LEU A 112 9.02 -8.09 -3.02
N GLU A 113 9.31 -6.82 -2.77
CA GLU A 113 8.82 -6.15 -1.55
C GLU A 113 7.32 -5.91 -1.61
N THR A 114 6.79 -5.50 -2.77
CA THR A 114 5.35 -5.38 -3.00
C THR A 114 4.66 -6.73 -2.83
N VAL A 115 5.17 -7.79 -3.46
CA VAL A 115 4.56 -9.13 -3.35
C VAL A 115 4.62 -9.67 -1.91
N ARG A 116 5.69 -9.38 -1.16
CA ARG A 116 5.79 -9.71 0.27
C ARG A 116 4.79 -8.93 1.12
N ALA A 117 4.55 -7.66 0.80
CA ALA A 117 3.53 -6.85 1.48
C ALA A 117 2.11 -7.39 1.24
N ILE A 118 1.82 -7.85 0.02
CA ILE A 118 0.57 -8.55 -0.31
C ILE A 118 0.45 -9.84 0.52
N ALA A 119 1.51 -10.64 0.60
CA ALA A 119 1.51 -11.89 1.37
C ALA A 119 1.23 -11.69 2.86
N GLY A 120 1.76 -10.62 3.45
CA GLY A 120 1.52 -10.26 4.85
C GLY A 120 0.11 -9.77 5.17
N ARG A 121 -0.74 -9.54 4.16
CA ARG A 121 -2.10 -8.99 4.29
C ARG A 121 -3.13 -9.78 3.49
N ALA A 122 -2.79 -11.01 3.10
CA ALA A 122 -3.60 -11.81 2.20
C ALA A 122 -5.00 -12.10 2.74
N GLU A 123 -5.16 -12.16 4.06
CA GLU A 123 -6.42 -12.34 4.79
C GLU A 123 -7.40 -11.18 4.64
N ALA A 124 -6.90 -9.97 4.38
CA ALA A 124 -7.68 -8.75 4.33
C ALA A 124 -8.17 -8.40 2.91
N LEU A 125 -7.83 -9.23 1.92
CA LEU A 125 -8.23 -9.04 0.53
C LEU A 125 -9.55 -9.75 0.23
N SER A 126 -10.25 -9.33 -0.83
CA SER A 126 -11.59 -9.79 -1.17
C SER A 126 -11.75 -11.31 -1.36
N ASP A 127 -10.70 -12.00 -1.82
CA ASP A 127 -10.65 -13.48 -1.89
C ASP A 127 -9.31 -14.01 -1.36
N PRO A 128 -9.18 -14.17 -0.03
CA PRO A 128 -7.93 -14.59 0.59
C PRO A 128 -7.47 -15.96 0.10
N GLN A 129 -8.40 -16.86 -0.22
CA GLN A 129 -8.06 -18.23 -0.60
C GLN A 129 -7.41 -18.28 -1.98
N LYS A 130 -7.95 -17.53 -2.96
CA LYS A 130 -7.37 -17.43 -4.31
C LYS A 130 -6.02 -16.69 -4.27
N VAL A 131 -5.92 -15.60 -3.49
CA VAL A 131 -4.65 -14.87 -3.30
C VAL A 131 -3.58 -15.76 -2.66
N CYS A 132 -3.91 -16.45 -1.57
CA CYS A 132 -2.98 -17.39 -0.92
C CYS A 132 -2.53 -18.50 -1.86
N ASN A 133 -3.41 -19.02 -2.73
CA ASN A 133 -3.02 -20.04 -3.70
C ASN A 133 -2.03 -19.53 -4.75
N ALA A 134 -2.17 -18.28 -5.21
CA ALA A 134 -1.20 -17.65 -6.10
C ALA A 134 0.17 -17.45 -5.41
N LEU A 135 0.16 -16.97 -4.17
CA LEU A 135 1.37 -16.78 -3.37
C LEU A 135 2.07 -18.10 -3.00
N LEU A 136 1.31 -19.16 -2.73
CA LEU A 136 1.83 -20.50 -2.38
C LEU A 136 2.73 -21.09 -3.47
N VAL A 137 2.44 -20.78 -4.74
CA VAL A 137 3.21 -21.29 -5.89
C VAL A 137 4.20 -20.26 -6.42
N HIS A 138 4.37 -19.13 -5.73
CA HIS A 138 5.31 -18.10 -6.15
C HIS A 138 6.74 -18.64 -6.15
N LYS A 139 7.51 -18.35 -7.20
CA LYS A 139 8.86 -18.89 -7.42
C LYS A 139 9.84 -18.51 -6.30
N ASP A 140 9.71 -17.30 -5.79
CA ASP A 140 10.60 -16.75 -4.79
C ASP A 140 10.26 -17.27 -3.38
N PRO A 141 11.21 -17.91 -2.67
CA PRO A 141 10.97 -18.46 -1.34
C PRO A 141 10.72 -17.38 -0.28
N GLU A 142 11.22 -16.15 -0.42
CA GLU A 142 10.98 -15.08 0.55
C GLU A 142 9.53 -14.59 0.50
N VAL A 143 8.89 -14.63 -0.67
CA VAL A 143 7.44 -14.40 -0.80
C VAL A 143 6.65 -15.50 -0.08
N ARG A 144 7.00 -16.78 -0.31
CA ARG A 144 6.34 -17.90 0.37
C ARG A 144 6.57 -17.87 1.89
N ARG A 145 7.75 -17.42 2.32
CA ARG A 145 8.12 -17.22 3.72
C ARG A 145 7.31 -16.09 4.35
N ALA A 146 7.07 -15.00 3.62
CA ALA A 146 6.20 -13.92 4.08
C ALA A 146 4.76 -14.42 4.32
N LEU A 147 4.22 -15.23 3.41
CA LEU A 147 2.91 -15.87 3.60
C LEU A 147 2.92 -16.83 4.80
N ALA A 148 3.98 -17.62 4.99
CA ALA A 148 4.13 -18.53 6.12
C ALA A 148 4.21 -17.81 7.47
N GLY A 149 4.79 -16.60 7.49
CA GLY A 149 4.91 -15.75 8.67
C GLY A 149 3.69 -14.84 8.92
N ASN A 150 2.69 -14.87 8.06
CA ASN A 150 1.44 -14.14 8.29
C ASN A 150 0.64 -14.87 9.39
N SER A 151 0.40 -14.19 10.51
CA SER A 151 -0.30 -14.75 11.66
C SER A 151 -1.76 -15.13 11.38
N ALA A 152 -2.38 -14.48 10.40
CA ALA A 152 -3.74 -14.73 9.95
C ALA A 152 -3.81 -15.71 8.76
N ALA A 153 -2.68 -16.26 8.29
CA ALA A 153 -2.67 -17.24 7.22
C ALA A 153 -3.51 -18.49 7.60
N PRO A 154 -4.39 -18.99 6.70
CA PRO A 154 -5.19 -20.17 6.99
C PRO A 154 -4.34 -21.40 7.36
N LYS A 155 -4.79 -22.20 8.33
CA LYS A 155 -4.08 -23.44 8.74
C LYS A 155 -3.85 -24.41 7.57
N THR A 156 -4.73 -24.42 6.57
CA THR A 156 -4.57 -25.21 5.34
C THR A 156 -3.40 -24.75 4.48
N VAL A 157 -3.16 -23.45 4.39
CA VAL A 157 -2.01 -22.83 3.70
C VAL A 157 -0.73 -23.15 4.47
N LEU A 158 -0.72 -22.94 5.79
CA LEU A 158 0.43 -23.24 6.64
C LEU A 158 0.84 -24.73 6.59
N LYS A 159 -0.13 -25.66 6.56
CA LYS A 159 0.14 -27.11 6.40
C LYS A 159 0.79 -27.47 5.06
N LYS A 160 0.57 -26.67 4.00
CA LYS A 160 1.26 -26.84 2.72
C LYS A 160 2.69 -26.30 2.83
N LEU A 161 2.84 -25.09 3.39
CA LEU A 161 4.15 -24.43 3.56
C LEU A 161 5.08 -25.15 4.55
N SER A 162 4.54 -25.90 5.52
CA SER A 162 5.38 -26.73 6.41
C SER A 162 6.09 -27.88 5.69
N LYS A 163 5.71 -28.16 4.44
CA LYS A 163 6.33 -29.13 3.53
C LYS A 163 7.08 -28.46 2.36
N ASP A 164 7.26 -27.13 2.39
CA ASP A 164 7.96 -26.39 1.33
C ASP A 164 9.39 -26.91 1.11
N ALA A 165 9.94 -26.74 -0.08
CA ALA A 165 11.32 -27.14 -0.38
C ALA A 165 12.35 -26.28 0.38
N ASP A 166 12.02 -25.01 0.65
CA ASP A 166 12.87 -24.07 1.35
C ASP A 166 12.77 -24.25 2.88
N PHE A 167 13.93 -24.31 3.54
CA PHE A 167 14.00 -24.52 5.00
C PHE A 167 13.40 -23.35 5.80
N CYS A 168 13.64 -22.11 5.38
CA CYS A 168 13.14 -20.92 6.07
C CYS A 168 11.62 -20.82 5.96
N VAL A 169 11.05 -21.18 4.81
CA VAL A 169 9.59 -21.28 4.61
C VAL A 169 8.98 -22.33 5.54
N ARG A 170 9.53 -23.56 5.55
CA ARG A 170 9.05 -24.63 6.44
C ARG A 170 9.09 -24.22 7.91
N SER A 171 10.21 -23.66 8.35
CA SER A 171 10.41 -23.22 9.73
C SER A 171 9.45 -22.11 10.13
N ALA A 172 9.17 -21.14 9.25
CA ALA A 172 8.18 -20.11 9.51
C ALA A 172 6.77 -20.70 9.65
N ALA A 173 6.36 -21.58 8.73
CA ALA A 173 5.03 -22.18 8.74
C ALA A 173 4.79 -23.07 9.97
N LEU A 174 5.79 -23.86 10.38
CA LEU A 174 5.71 -24.70 11.59
C LEU A 174 5.55 -23.86 12.85
N ARG A 175 6.36 -22.80 13.01
CA ARG A 175 6.22 -21.86 14.14
C ARG A 175 4.83 -21.25 14.20
N GLN A 176 4.26 -20.90 13.04
CA GLN A 176 2.92 -20.33 12.99
C GLN A 176 1.82 -21.37 13.32
N LEU A 177 2.00 -22.64 12.93
CA LEU A 177 1.09 -23.73 13.30
C LEU A 177 1.15 -24.09 14.78
N GLU A 178 2.31 -23.93 15.43
CA GLU A 178 2.49 -24.15 16.86
C GLU A 178 1.90 -23.01 17.71
N SER A 179 1.81 -21.81 17.13
CA SER A 179 1.32 -20.60 17.81
C SER A 179 -0.20 -20.38 17.69
N ASN A 180 -0.90 -21.12 16.83
CA ASN A 180 -2.33 -20.96 16.46
C ASN A 180 -3.17 -22.22 16.71
#